data_AF-A0A7Z9L9J6-F1
#
_entry.id   AF-A0A7Z9L9J6-F1
#
_cell.length_a   1.000
_cell.length_b   1.000
_cell.length_c   1.000
_cell.angle_alpha   90.00
_cell.angle_beta   90.00
_cell.angle_gamma   90.00
#
_symmetry.space_group_name_H-M   'P 1'
#
loop_
_entity.id
_entity.type
_entity.pdbx_description
1 polymer ?
#
loop_
_entity_poly.entity_id
_entity_poly.type
_entity_poly.pdbx_seq_one_letter_code
_entity_poly.pdbx_strand_id
1 'polypeptide(L)'
;MQLTKNLNRTYLLLATCLLLLCGSPPLIAAQHDKTNVVLILIDDLGWKDVGCYGSTYYQTPHIDRLASGGMRFTDAYAACNVCSPTRAAIMTGKYPARLLLTQWLPSGRWSPGKHKMREGRYVSNLPLEEVTIAEALREAGYQTAFMGKWHLGTETYYYPEHQGFDLNVGGRDFGAPGSYFYPFAGTWKIPTTGKIQQ
;
A
#
# COMPACT_ATOMS: atom_id res chain seq x y z
N MET A 1 6.39 76.61 -4.49
CA MET A 1 5.05 76.04 -4.83
C MET A 1 5.09 74.77 -5.70
N GLN A 2 6.26 74.21 -6.07
CA GLN A 2 6.39 72.95 -6.82
C GLN A 2 6.62 71.70 -5.93
N LEU A 3 7.25 71.85 -4.75
CA LEU A 3 7.55 70.73 -3.84
C LEU A 3 6.29 70.03 -3.29
N THR A 4 5.21 70.76 -3.02
CA THR A 4 3.96 70.19 -2.49
C THR A 4 3.18 69.36 -3.52
N LYS A 5 3.34 69.65 -4.82
CA LYS A 5 2.70 68.88 -5.91
C LYS A 5 3.34 67.50 -6.10
N ASN A 6 4.64 67.37 -5.86
CA ASN A 6 5.36 66.10 -5.99
C ASN A 6 5.06 65.15 -4.81
N LEU A 7 4.94 65.70 -3.59
CA LEU A 7 4.60 64.91 -2.41
C LEU A 7 3.23 64.22 -2.54
N ASN A 8 2.23 64.95 -3.04
CA ASN A 8 0.89 64.41 -3.27
C ASN A 8 0.85 63.31 -4.35
N ARG A 9 1.73 63.39 -5.36
CA ARG A 9 1.87 62.36 -6.40
C ARG A 9 2.47 61.06 -5.84
N THR A 10 3.44 61.17 -4.93
CA THR A 10 4.06 60.02 -4.28
C THR A 10 3.09 59.31 -3.33
N TYR A 11 2.29 60.07 -2.56
CA TYR A 11 1.23 59.48 -1.72
C TYR A 11 0.13 58.81 -2.55
N LEU A 12 -0.24 59.42 -3.69
CA LEU A 12 -1.22 58.81 -4.59
C LEU A 12 -0.69 57.50 -5.17
N LEU A 13 0.56 57.45 -5.65
CA LEU A 13 1.18 56.23 -6.17
C LEU A 13 1.32 55.13 -5.11
N LEU A 14 1.70 55.50 -3.88
CA LEU A 14 1.77 54.56 -2.74
C LEU A 14 0.38 54.01 -2.37
N ALA A 15 -0.65 54.85 -2.35
CA ALA A 15 -2.02 54.43 -2.09
C ALA A 15 -2.54 53.49 -3.19
N THR A 16 -2.25 53.76 -4.47
CA THR A 16 -2.64 52.88 -5.57
C THR A 16 -1.91 51.53 -5.52
N CYS A 17 -0.62 51.50 -5.17
CA CYS A 17 0.12 50.26 -4.96
C CYS A 17 -0.43 49.45 -3.77
N LEU A 18 -0.79 50.12 -2.67
CA LEU A 18 -1.37 49.45 -1.49
C LEU A 18 -2.76 48.86 -1.80
N LEU A 19 -3.57 49.58 -2.57
CA LEU A 19 -4.87 49.09 -3.05
C LEU A 19 -4.73 47.90 -4.02
N LEU A 20 -3.70 47.88 -4.87
CA LEU A 20 -3.40 46.76 -5.76
C LEU A 20 -2.86 45.53 -5.01
N LEU A 21 -2.10 45.74 -3.93
CA LEU A 21 -1.64 44.66 -3.03
C LEU A 21 -2.77 44.07 -2.18
N CYS A 22 -3.73 44.89 -1.73
CA CYS A 22 -4.88 44.43 -0.94
C CYS A 22 -6.04 43.88 -1.79
N GLY A 23 -6.10 44.20 -3.07
CA GLY A 23 -7.18 43.77 -3.98
C GLY A 23 -6.94 42.42 -4.68
N SER A 24 -5.83 41.74 -4.38
CA SER A 24 -5.58 40.40 -4.89
C SER A 24 -6.58 39.44 -4.25
N PRO A 25 -7.51 38.81 -4.99
CA PRO A 25 -8.30 37.73 -4.41
C PRO A 25 -7.34 36.69 -3.86
N PRO A 26 -7.59 36.11 -2.67
CA PRO A 26 -6.75 35.04 -2.17
C PRO A 26 -6.69 33.97 -3.26
N LEU A 27 -5.48 33.58 -3.64
CA LEU A 27 -5.26 32.34 -4.36
C LEU A 27 -5.76 31.23 -3.45
N ILE A 28 -7.05 30.92 -3.55
CA ILE A 28 -7.62 29.69 -3.03
C ILE A 28 -6.94 28.63 -3.88
N ALA A 29 -5.84 28.09 -3.36
CA ALA A 29 -5.27 26.87 -3.88
C ALA A 29 -6.44 25.89 -3.95
N ALA A 30 -6.82 25.48 -5.16
CA ALA A 30 -7.85 24.49 -5.34
C ALA A 30 -7.43 23.29 -4.50
N GLN A 31 -8.17 23.06 -3.40
CA GLN A 31 -7.99 21.91 -2.55
C GLN A 31 -8.32 20.72 -3.42
N HIS A 32 -7.30 20.17 -4.08
CA HIS A 32 -7.45 18.94 -4.83
C HIS A 32 -7.78 17.88 -3.80
N ASP A 33 -9.01 17.41 -3.84
CA ASP A 33 -9.42 16.25 -3.07
C ASP A 33 -8.43 15.12 -3.37
N LYS A 34 -7.75 14.65 -2.33
CA LYS A 34 -6.76 13.58 -2.46
C LYS A 34 -7.46 12.32 -2.94
N THR A 35 -6.93 11.69 -3.99
CA THR A 35 -7.48 10.45 -4.52
C THR A 35 -7.36 9.33 -3.50
N ASN A 36 -8.47 8.70 -3.11
CA ASN A 36 -8.42 7.50 -2.28
C ASN A 36 -7.72 6.36 -3.02
N VAL A 37 -6.77 5.71 -2.35
CA VAL A 37 -6.02 4.57 -2.91
C VAL A 37 -6.47 3.29 -2.21
N VAL A 38 -6.95 2.32 -2.99
CA VAL A 38 -7.32 0.99 -2.48
C VAL A 38 -6.51 -0.06 -3.24
N LEU A 39 -5.64 -0.77 -2.53
CA LEU A 39 -4.86 -1.87 -3.07
C LEU A 39 -5.48 -3.21 -2.66
N ILE A 40 -5.97 -3.97 -3.64
CA ILE A 40 -6.50 -5.33 -3.43
C ILE A 40 -5.42 -6.32 -3.84
N LEU A 41 -4.82 -7.00 -2.86
CA LEU A 41 -3.81 -8.04 -3.08
C LEU A 41 -4.41 -9.41 -2.76
N ILE A 42 -4.45 -10.29 -3.76
CA ILE A 42 -5.01 -11.64 -3.65
C ILE A 42 -3.86 -12.64 -3.47
N ASP A 43 -4.02 -13.59 -2.54
CA ASP A 43 -3.03 -14.61 -2.24
C ASP A 43 -3.25 -15.84 -3.13
N ASP A 44 -2.20 -16.32 -3.80
CA ASP A 44 -2.20 -17.53 -4.64
C ASP A 44 -3.24 -17.59 -5.79
N LEU A 45 -3.69 -16.43 -6.32
CA LEU A 45 -4.56 -16.38 -7.51
C LEU A 45 -3.76 -16.65 -8.80
N GLY A 46 -4.15 -17.66 -9.56
CA GLY A 46 -3.57 -17.99 -10.84
C GLY A 46 -3.97 -17.01 -11.95
N TRP A 47 -3.09 -16.83 -12.94
CA TRP A 47 -3.30 -15.89 -14.04
C TRP A 47 -4.56 -16.19 -14.89
N LYS A 48 -5.00 -17.46 -14.98
CA LYS A 48 -6.22 -17.87 -15.70
C LYS A 48 -7.44 -18.11 -14.81
N ASP A 49 -7.39 -17.71 -13.54
CA ASP A 49 -8.46 -18.00 -12.59
C ASP A 49 -9.61 -16.98 -12.63
N VAL A 50 -9.49 -15.92 -13.42
CA VAL A 50 -10.49 -14.84 -13.55
C VAL A 50 -11.03 -14.75 -14.98
N GLY A 51 -12.32 -14.44 -15.11
CA GLY A 51 -13.05 -14.39 -16.39
C GLY A 51 -12.40 -13.46 -17.41
N CYS A 52 -11.95 -12.27 -16.98
CA CYS A 52 -11.27 -11.30 -17.83
C CYS A 52 -9.88 -11.74 -18.35
N TYR A 53 -9.36 -12.89 -17.89
CA TYR A 53 -8.17 -13.56 -18.44
C TYR A 53 -8.50 -14.93 -19.06
N GLY A 54 -9.78 -15.20 -19.33
CA GLY A 54 -10.25 -16.37 -20.08
C GLY A 54 -10.70 -17.55 -19.22
N SER A 55 -10.89 -17.38 -17.91
CA SER A 55 -11.49 -18.44 -17.11
C SER A 55 -12.95 -18.69 -17.53
N THR A 56 -13.29 -19.96 -17.79
CA THR A 56 -14.68 -20.41 -18.00
C THR A 56 -15.23 -21.20 -16.82
N TYR A 57 -14.39 -21.50 -15.83
CA TYR A 57 -14.73 -22.30 -14.66
C TYR A 57 -15.14 -21.42 -13.47
N TYR A 58 -14.36 -20.39 -13.16
CA TYR A 58 -14.63 -19.51 -12.02
C TYR A 58 -15.55 -18.34 -12.41
N GLN A 59 -16.43 -17.96 -11.49
CA GLN A 59 -17.35 -16.85 -11.67
C GLN A 59 -16.82 -15.61 -10.95
N THR A 60 -16.30 -14.63 -11.70
CA THR A 60 -15.64 -13.43 -11.14
C THR A 60 -16.26 -12.11 -11.61
N PRO A 61 -17.60 -11.97 -11.62
CA PRO A 61 -18.28 -10.87 -12.33
C PRO A 61 -17.87 -9.47 -11.83
N HIS A 62 -17.50 -9.32 -10.55
CA HIS A 62 -17.05 -8.05 -10.01
C HIS A 62 -15.63 -7.67 -10.43
N ILE A 63 -14.72 -8.65 -10.54
CA ILE A 63 -13.36 -8.44 -11.06
C ILE A 63 -13.44 -8.15 -12.56
N ASP A 64 -14.28 -8.87 -13.28
CA ASP A 64 -14.48 -8.67 -14.72
C ASP A 64 -15.03 -7.28 -15.02
N ARG A 65 -15.99 -6.80 -14.22
CA ARG A 65 -16.51 -5.44 -14.30
C ARG A 65 -15.43 -4.40 -14.02
N LEU A 66 -14.61 -4.59 -12.98
CA LEU A 66 -13.49 -3.69 -12.67
C LEU A 66 -12.50 -3.60 -13.85
N ALA A 67 -12.16 -4.74 -14.45
CA ALA A 67 -11.28 -4.79 -15.61
C ALA A 67 -11.89 -4.11 -16.84
N SER A 68 -13.19 -4.25 -17.08
CA SER A 68 -13.87 -3.59 -18.22
C SER A 68 -14.00 -2.07 -18.07
N GLY A 69 -14.05 -1.57 -16.84
CA GLY A 69 -14.18 -0.14 -16.53
C GLY A 69 -12.86 0.57 -16.30
N GLY A 70 -11.73 -0.12 -16.43
CA GLY A 70 -10.41 0.41 -16.10
C GLY A 70 -9.32 -0.12 -17.01
N MET A 71 -8.11 -0.24 -16.45
CA MET A 71 -6.95 -0.77 -17.16
C MET A 71 -6.65 -2.20 -16.72
N ARG A 72 -6.40 -3.08 -17.69
CA ARG A 72 -6.03 -4.48 -17.48
C ARG A 72 -4.64 -4.74 -18.04
N PHE A 73 -3.77 -5.33 -17.23
CA PHE A 73 -2.41 -5.70 -17.62
C PHE A 73 -2.34 -7.17 -18.02
N THR A 74 -1.84 -7.48 -19.21
CA THR A 74 -1.57 -8.87 -19.64
C THR A 74 -0.25 -9.41 -19.09
N ASP A 75 0.69 -8.50 -18.80
CA ASP A 75 2.07 -8.78 -18.42
C ASP A 75 2.41 -8.06 -17.11
N ALA A 76 1.78 -8.49 -16.01
CA ALA A 76 2.03 -7.99 -14.66
C ALA A 76 2.66 -9.10 -13.79
N TYR A 77 3.84 -8.84 -13.26
CA TYR A 77 4.65 -9.85 -12.56
C TYR A 77 4.80 -9.53 -11.07
N ALA A 78 4.66 -10.55 -10.24
CA ALA A 78 5.08 -10.48 -8.85
C ALA A 78 6.62 -10.38 -8.76
N ALA A 79 7.13 -9.65 -7.78
CA ALA A 79 8.57 -9.50 -7.57
C ALA A 79 9.25 -10.82 -7.15
N CYS A 80 8.47 -11.81 -6.66
CA CYS A 80 8.93 -13.13 -6.29
C CYS A 80 7.80 -14.17 -6.45
N ASN A 81 8.18 -15.45 -6.53
CA ASN A 81 7.24 -16.58 -6.58
C ASN A 81 6.71 -17.02 -5.20
N VAL A 82 6.93 -16.21 -4.17
CA VAL A 82 6.52 -16.46 -2.79
C VAL A 82 5.95 -15.19 -2.15
N CYS A 83 5.01 -15.36 -1.21
CA CYS A 83 4.20 -14.29 -0.64
C CYS A 83 5.00 -13.23 0.14
N SER A 84 5.81 -13.58 1.15
CA SER A 84 6.49 -12.59 2.00
C SER A 84 7.41 -11.65 1.19
N PRO A 85 8.29 -12.16 0.30
CA PRO A 85 9.11 -11.30 -0.57
C PRO A 85 8.30 -10.38 -1.49
N THR A 86 7.22 -10.89 -2.07
CA THR A 86 6.34 -10.08 -2.93
C THR A 86 5.64 -8.98 -2.14
N ARG A 87 5.13 -9.29 -0.94
CA ARG A 87 4.51 -8.30 -0.05
C ARG A 87 5.51 -7.22 0.37
N ALA A 88 6.76 -7.61 0.67
CA ALA A 88 7.82 -6.68 1.03
C ALA A 88 8.14 -5.72 -0.12
N ALA A 89 8.21 -6.26 -1.35
CA ALA A 89 8.42 -5.47 -2.55
C ALA A 89 7.26 -4.49 -2.82
N ILE A 90 6.00 -4.91 -2.60
CA ILE A 90 4.83 -4.03 -2.73
C ILE A 90 4.89 -2.91 -1.70
N MET A 91 5.27 -3.21 -0.45
CA MET A 91 5.36 -2.19 0.61
C MET A 91 6.48 -1.19 0.37
N THR A 92 7.64 -1.61 -0.14
CA THR A 92 8.85 -0.78 -0.18
C THR A 92 9.22 -0.27 -1.58
N GLY A 93 8.63 -0.84 -2.64
CA GLY A 93 9.07 -0.63 -4.02
C GLY A 93 10.46 -1.22 -4.34
N LYS A 94 11.03 -2.03 -3.45
CA LYS A 94 12.38 -2.61 -3.61
C LYS A 94 12.32 -4.06 -4.05
N TYR A 95 13.29 -4.48 -4.86
CA TYR A 95 13.47 -5.90 -5.17
C TYR A 95 13.77 -6.71 -3.90
N PRO A 96 13.20 -7.92 -3.74
CA PRO A 96 13.44 -8.80 -2.59
C PRO A 96 14.92 -8.99 -2.23
N ALA A 97 15.79 -9.09 -3.23
CA ALA A 97 17.23 -9.24 -3.04
C ALA A 97 17.88 -8.05 -2.31
N ARG A 98 17.37 -6.82 -2.50
CA ARG A 98 17.86 -5.62 -1.79
C ARG A 98 17.47 -5.63 -0.31
N LEU A 99 16.33 -6.26 0.00
CA LEU A 99 15.81 -6.38 1.37
C LEU A 99 16.39 -7.59 2.11
N LEU A 100 17.08 -8.49 1.41
CA LEU A 100 17.40 -9.84 1.89
C LEU A 100 16.17 -10.63 2.35
N LEU A 101 14.97 -10.29 1.87
CA LEU A 101 13.73 -10.98 2.21
C LEU A 101 13.32 -11.79 0.99
N THR A 102 13.96 -12.94 0.81
CA THR A 102 13.84 -13.79 -0.40
C THR A 102 13.13 -15.11 -0.15
N GLN A 103 12.67 -15.34 1.08
CA GLN A 103 12.05 -16.58 1.52
C GLN A 103 10.64 -16.37 2.09
N TRP A 104 9.87 -17.45 2.08
CA TRP A 104 8.61 -17.54 2.80
C TRP A 104 8.85 -17.45 4.31
N LEU A 105 8.22 -16.51 5.00
CA LEU A 105 8.39 -16.36 6.44
C LEU A 105 7.42 -17.25 7.25
N PRO A 106 7.81 -17.70 8.46
CA PRO A 106 9.13 -17.54 9.08
C PRO A 106 10.14 -18.62 8.69
N SER A 107 9.68 -19.77 8.18
CA SER A 107 10.50 -20.99 8.18
C SER A 107 11.33 -21.19 6.90
N GLY A 108 11.13 -20.37 5.87
CA GLY A 108 11.73 -20.59 4.55
C GLY A 108 11.23 -21.86 3.87
N ARG A 109 11.76 -22.12 2.67
CA ARG A 109 11.55 -23.41 1.96
C ARG A 109 12.76 -24.33 2.04
N TRP A 110 13.89 -23.82 2.52
CA TRP A 110 15.14 -24.55 2.53
C TRP A 110 15.22 -25.57 3.68
N SER A 111 15.99 -26.63 3.46
CA SER A 111 16.25 -27.66 4.47
C SER A 111 17.59 -28.34 4.14
N PRO A 112 18.49 -28.52 5.13
CA PRO A 112 19.85 -29.06 4.93
C PRO A 112 19.90 -30.44 4.27
N GLY A 113 18.83 -31.24 4.37
CA GLY A 113 18.77 -32.59 3.79
C GLY A 113 18.02 -32.69 2.45
N LYS A 114 17.35 -31.62 2.00
CA LYS A 114 16.51 -31.64 0.79
C LYS A 114 17.08 -30.81 -0.37
N HIS A 115 18.08 -29.97 -0.10
CA HIS A 115 18.59 -29.00 -1.07
C HIS A 115 20.08 -29.22 -1.32
N LYS A 116 20.46 -29.27 -2.60
CA LYS A 116 21.86 -29.45 -3.03
C LYS A 116 22.71 -28.17 -2.89
N MET A 117 22.05 -27.01 -2.78
CA MET A 117 22.70 -25.70 -2.66
C MET A 117 22.49 -25.13 -1.25
N ARG A 118 23.47 -24.35 -0.78
CA ARG A 118 23.36 -23.60 0.48
C ARG A 118 22.29 -22.53 0.36
N GLU A 119 21.59 -22.27 1.45
CA GLU A 119 20.65 -21.15 1.51
C GLU A 119 21.40 -19.83 1.43
N GLY A 120 20.84 -18.88 0.67
CA GLY A 120 21.32 -17.50 0.71
C GLY A 120 20.98 -16.87 2.07
N ARG A 121 21.76 -15.87 2.47
CA ARG A 121 21.40 -15.05 3.64
C ARG A 121 20.03 -14.42 3.41
N TYR A 122 19.14 -14.52 4.40
CA TYR A 122 17.87 -13.82 4.40
C TYR A 122 17.55 -13.26 5.80
N VAL A 123 16.61 -12.32 5.85
CA VAL A 123 16.02 -11.77 7.08
C VAL A 123 14.62 -12.33 7.29
N SER A 124 14.20 -12.47 8.54
CA SER A 124 12.94 -13.11 8.94
C SER A 124 11.74 -12.17 9.11
N ASN A 125 11.91 -10.91 8.72
CA ASN A 125 10.90 -9.84 8.82
C ASN A 125 11.28 -8.69 7.87
N LEU A 126 10.32 -7.83 7.56
CA LEU A 126 10.61 -6.53 6.96
C LEU A 126 11.37 -5.69 8.02
N PRO A 127 12.58 -5.19 7.72
CA PRO A 127 13.28 -4.31 8.65
C PRO A 127 12.49 -3.03 8.87
N LEU A 128 12.39 -2.55 10.12
CA LEU A 128 11.54 -1.40 10.45
C LEU A 128 12.10 -0.07 9.96
N GLU A 129 13.38 -0.03 9.60
CA GLU A 129 14.02 1.08 8.92
C GLU A 129 13.60 1.24 7.45
N GLU A 130 12.91 0.25 6.88
CA GLU A 130 12.36 0.33 5.53
C GLU A 130 11.12 1.21 5.52
N VAL A 131 11.13 2.24 4.66
CA VAL A 131 9.96 3.12 4.47
C VAL A 131 8.93 2.39 3.61
N THR A 132 7.73 2.21 4.15
CA THR A 132 6.62 1.61 3.42
C THR A 132 5.80 2.65 2.65
N ILE A 133 5.02 2.17 1.68
CA ILE A 133 4.00 2.97 0.99
C ILE A 133 2.99 3.58 1.96
N ALA A 134 2.69 2.89 3.07
CA ALA A 134 1.77 3.41 4.08
C ALA A 134 2.40 4.58 4.85
N GLU A 135 3.69 4.49 5.21
CA GLU A 135 4.40 5.59 5.86
C GLU A 135 4.50 6.80 4.94
N ALA A 136 4.85 6.60 3.67
CA ALA A 136 4.89 7.67 2.68
C ALA A 136 3.52 8.32 2.47
N LEU A 137 2.44 7.54 2.41
CA LEU A 137 1.07 8.07 2.30
C LEU A 137 0.64 8.80 3.58
N ARG A 138 0.99 8.28 4.75
CA ARG A 138 0.69 8.93 6.03
C ARG A 138 1.40 10.29 6.15
N GLU A 139 2.67 10.39 5.75
CA GLU A 139 3.40 11.66 5.67
C GLU A 139 2.74 12.65 4.70
N ALA A 140 2.16 12.15 3.61
CA ALA A 140 1.36 12.94 2.68
C ALA A 140 -0.05 13.28 3.22
N GLY A 141 -0.38 12.91 4.46
CA GLY A 141 -1.64 13.22 5.14
C GLY A 141 -2.82 12.36 4.69
N TYR A 142 -2.58 11.10 4.34
CA TYR A 142 -3.62 10.08 4.18
C TYR A 142 -3.88 9.34 5.49
N GLN A 143 -5.11 8.88 5.67
CA GLN A 143 -5.41 7.85 6.66
C GLN A 143 -5.14 6.47 6.04
N THR A 144 -4.57 5.57 6.81
CA THR A 144 -4.08 4.28 6.31
C THR A 144 -4.70 3.11 7.06
N ALA A 145 -5.11 2.07 6.32
CA ALA A 145 -5.67 0.87 6.91
C ALA A 145 -5.14 -0.39 6.20
N PHE A 146 -4.83 -1.42 6.98
CA PHE A 146 -4.47 -2.74 6.50
C PHE A 146 -5.51 -3.78 6.92
N MET A 147 -5.92 -4.64 5.99
CA MET A 147 -6.90 -5.68 6.25
C MET A 147 -6.46 -6.98 5.58
N GLY A 148 -6.41 -8.08 6.33
CA GLY A 148 -6.04 -9.40 5.81
C GLY A 148 -4.62 -9.84 6.16
N LYS A 149 -3.92 -10.54 5.26
CA LYS A 149 -2.63 -11.20 5.54
C LYS A 149 -1.45 -10.23 5.42
N TRP A 150 -0.70 -10.00 6.50
CA TRP A 150 0.49 -9.14 6.49
C TRP A 150 1.73 -9.90 6.03
N HIS A 151 2.11 -10.93 6.79
CA HIS A 151 3.17 -11.89 6.44
C HIS A 151 4.58 -11.31 6.21
N LEU A 152 4.90 -10.23 6.93
CA LEU A 152 6.21 -9.54 6.91
C LEU A 152 6.90 -9.51 8.28
N GLY A 153 6.53 -10.41 9.17
CA GLY A 153 7.16 -10.60 10.49
C GLY A 153 6.20 -11.29 11.45
N THR A 154 6.75 -12.09 12.37
CA THR A 154 5.97 -12.89 13.35
C THR A 154 5.73 -12.15 14.65
N GLU A 155 6.72 -11.39 15.12
CA GLU A 155 6.57 -10.60 16.34
C GLU A 155 5.60 -9.45 16.13
N THR A 156 4.81 -9.15 17.16
CA THR A 156 3.79 -8.09 17.14
C THR A 156 4.36 -6.73 16.78
N TYR A 157 5.63 -6.46 17.13
CA TYR A 157 6.31 -5.23 16.77
C TYR A 157 6.64 -5.09 15.27
N TYR A 158 6.47 -6.15 14.47
CA TYR A 158 6.55 -6.11 13.01
C TYR A 158 5.19 -6.04 12.32
N TYR A 159 4.09 -5.83 13.05
CA TYR A 159 2.75 -5.75 12.46
C TYR A 159 2.52 -4.40 11.74
N PRO A 160 1.48 -4.30 10.88
CA PRO A 160 1.22 -3.12 10.06
C PRO A 160 1.24 -1.77 10.80
N GLU A 161 0.81 -1.75 12.07
CA GLU A 161 0.76 -0.56 12.92
C GLU A 161 2.14 0.08 13.13
N HIS A 162 3.20 -0.72 13.08
CA HIS A 162 4.59 -0.29 13.21
C HIS A 162 5.26 0.04 11.87
N GLN A 163 4.48 0.00 10.78
CA GLN A 163 4.93 0.15 9.40
C GLN A 163 3.98 1.05 8.60
N GLY A 164 3.40 2.04 9.28
CA GLY A 164 2.67 3.14 8.65
C GLY A 164 1.16 3.04 8.64
N PHE A 165 0.56 1.92 9.08
CA PHE A 165 -0.90 1.75 9.06
C PHE A 165 -1.58 2.20 10.36
N ASP A 166 -2.54 3.12 10.27
CA ASP A 166 -3.28 3.64 11.44
C ASP A 166 -4.30 2.64 11.98
N LEU A 167 -4.88 1.82 11.09
CA LEU A 167 -5.81 0.74 11.43
C LEU A 167 -5.31 -0.59 10.88
N ASN A 168 -5.27 -1.62 11.72
CA ASN A 168 -5.00 -2.98 11.31
C ASN A 168 -6.20 -3.88 11.63
N VAL A 169 -6.70 -4.62 10.64
CA VAL A 169 -7.78 -5.61 10.78
C VAL A 169 -7.26 -6.98 10.33
N GLY A 170 -6.78 -7.77 11.29
CA GLY A 170 -6.31 -9.14 11.04
C GLY A 170 -4.94 -9.26 10.37
N GLY A 171 -4.24 -8.13 10.12
CA GLY A 171 -2.86 -8.07 9.63
C GLY A 171 -1.88 -8.65 10.63
N ARG A 172 -1.45 -9.88 10.35
CA ARG A 172 -0.41 -10.59 11.09
C ARG A 172 0.37 -11.54 10.18
N ASP A 173 1.26 -12.32 10.76
CA ASP A 173 2.04 -13.37 10.09
C ASP A 173 1.19 -14.49 9.48
N PHE A 174 0.14 -14.93 10.18
CA PHE A 174 -0.78 -15.96 9.72
C PHE A 174 -1.97 -15.40 8.94
N GLY A 175 -2.17 -15.91 7.72
CA GLY A 175 -3.34 -15.58 6.92
C GLY A 175 -3.60 -16.52 5.73
N ALA A 176 -3.02 -17.72 5.75
CA ALA A 176 -3.37 -18.73 4.76
C ALA A 176 -4.74 -19.31 5.12
N PRO A 177 -5.74 -19.24 4.23
CA PRO A 177 -6.98 -19.96 4.46
C PRO A 177 -6.65 -21.46 4.42
N GLY A 178 -7.07 -22.21 5.44
CA GLY A 178 -6.77 -23.65 5.57
C GLY A 178 -7.32 -24.48 4.40
N SER A 179 -8.37 -23.99 3.76
CA SER A 179 -8.86 -24.44 2.45
C SER A 179 -9.03 -23.25 1.53
N TYR A 180 -8.61 -23.41 0.28
CA TYR A 180 -8.83 -22.46 -0.81
C TYR A 180 -10.17 -22.68 -1.54
N PHE A 181 -10.88 -23.77 -1.22
CA PHE A 181 -12.15 -24.11 -1.84
C PHE A 181 -13.32 -23.77 -0.92
N TYR A 182 -14.36 -23.16 -1.50
CA TYR A 182 -15.63 -22.95 -0.83
C TYR A 182 -16.29 -24.31 -0.47
N PRO A 183 -16.94 -24.41 0.71
CA PRO A 183 -16.97 -23.44 1.79
C PRO A 183 -15.63 -23.48 2.54
N PHE A 184 -14.91 -22.35 2.58
CA PHE A 184 -13.55 -22.25 3.11
C PHE A 184 -13.46 -22.89 4.51
N ALA A 185 -12.93 -24.10 4.60
CA ALA A 185 -12.93 -24.87 5.83
C ALA A 185 -11.87 -24.35 6.81
N GLY A 186 -12.28 -24.07 8.06
CA GLY A 186 -11.38 -23.84 9.19
C GLY A 186 -12.00 -22.97 10.29
N THR A 187 -11.42 -22.99 11.48
CA THR A 187 -11.86 -22.18 12.62
C THR A 187 -10.89 -21.03 12.83
N TRP A 188 -11.32 -19.80 12.56
CA TRP A 188 -10.45 -18.62 12.59
C TRP A 188 -10.93 -17.62 13.61
N LYS A 189 -10.12 -17.31 14.62
CA LYS A 189 -10.37 -16.16 15.50
C LYS A 189 -9.97 -14.89 14.75
N ILE A 190 -10.92 -13.99 14.51
CA ILE A 190 -10.67 -12.66 13.95
C ILE A 190 -10.01 -11.84 15.08
N PRO A 191 -8.70 -11.53 15.00
CA PRO A 191 -7.94 -11.00 16.13
C PRO A 191 -8.51 -9.69 16.68
N THR A 192 -9.10 -8.87 15.81
CA THR A 192 -9.62 -7.54 16.13
C THR A 192 -11.07 -7.50 16.57
N THR A 193 -11.84 -8.57 16.37
CA THR A 193 -13.27 -8.60 16.73
C THR A 193 -13.60 -9.63 17.81
N GLY A 194 -12.65 -10.52 18.13
CA GLY A 194 -12.87 -11.64 19.04
C GLY A 194 -13.83 -12.72 18.51
N LYS A 195 -14.42 -12.52 17.33
CA LYS A 195 -15.34 -13.47 16.70
C LYS A 195 -14.57 -14.64 16.11
N ILE A 196 -15.18 -15.82 16.14
CA ILE A 196 -14.69 -17.02 15.47
C ILE A 196 -15.53 -17.20 14.21
N GLN A 197 -14.86 -17.22 13.05
CA GLN A 197 -15.48 -17.59 11.78
C GLN A 197 -15.30 -19.10 11.60
N GLN A 198 -16.43 -19.81 11.51
CA GLN A 198 -16.53 -21.24 11.21
C GLN A 198 -16.73 -21.46 9.72
#